data_AF-A1ZIY2-F1
#
_entry.id   AF-A1ZIY2-F1
#
_cell.length_a   1.000
_cell.length_b   1.000
_cell.length_c   1.000
_cell.angle_alpha   90.00
_cell.angle_beta   90.00
_cell.angle_gamma   90.00
#
_symmetry.space_group_name_H-M   'P 1'
#
loop_
_entity.id
_entity.type
_entity.pdbx_description
1 polymer ?
#
loop_
_entity_poly.entity_id
_entity_poly.type
_entity_poly.pdbx_seq_one_letter_code
_entity_poly.pdbx_strand_id
1 'polypeptide(L)'
;MEETQTGQQILDFYHKYSKGYYDAMQNNFADTIKLFKAATYISAPTAVQKMKAENNGIVYMPDLPSLKIEGRLASIKVVKHRKQQKELILANIQFDEQNKIVSYKEKPLPKTSPQAKVTTTNYQKYNGEYTFNKYKSLKIQWTQGSELTYDVTLAVPDCVGKFNGKAFFTDQYTAISNQGGNCKIAFDFSTAGQVKVSETTNCRTPQTKNCKFDGEYNLTK
;
A
#
# COMPACT_ATOMS: atom_id res chain seq x y z
N MET A 1 -25.37 6.44 8.61
CA MET A 1 -24.89 6.07 7.27
C MET A 1 -23.46 6.58 7.19
N GLU A 2 -22.45 5.91 7.76
CA GLU A 2 -21.17 6.62 7.95
C GLU A 2 -19.89 5.77 7.93
N GLU A 3 -19.85 4.56 8.50
CA GLU A 3 -18.55 3.90 8.74
C GLU A 3 -17.86 3.39 7.48
N THR A 4 -18.59 2.74 6.58
CA THR A 4 -18.02 2.15 5.35
C THR A 4 -17.53 3.23 4.38
N GLN A 5 -18.27 4.33 4.25
CA GLN A 5 -17.91 5.45 3.37
C GLN A 5 -16.70 6.22 3.92
N THR A 6 -16.69 6.52 5.22
CA THR A 6 -15.56 7.18 5.88
C THR A 6 -14.31 6.31 5.83
N GLY A 7 -14.43 5.00 6.07
CA GLY A 7 -13.34 4.04 5.94
C GLY A 7 -12.75 4.04 4.52
N GLN A 8 -13.59 3.96 3.49
CA GLN A 8 -13.14 4.00 2.10
C GLN A 8 -12.45 5.32 1.73
N GLN A 9 -12.93 6.45 2.24
CA GLN A 9 -12.30 7.75 2.03
C GLN A 9 -10.92 7.84 2.70
N ILE A 10 -10.75 7.27 3.90
CA ILE A 10 -9.46 7.20 4.59
C ILE A 10 -8.46 6.34 3.79
N LEU A 11 -8.92 5.22 3.23
CA LEU A 11 -8.10 4.38 2.36
C LEU A 11 -7.66 5.12 1.09
N ASP A 12 -8.62 5.77 0.42
CA ASP A 12 -8.35 6.57 -0.78
C ASP A 12 -7.36 7.70 -0.50
N PHE A 13 -7.51 8.40 0.63
CA PHE A 13 -6.57 9.42 1.08
C PHE A 13 -5.14 8.85 1.24
N TYR A 14 -4.97 7.75 1.97
CA TYR A 14 -3.63 7.15 2.16
C TYR A 14 -3.05 6.53 0.89
N HIS A 15 -3.90 6.03 -0.01
CA HIS A 15 -3.48 5.56 -1.32
C HIS A 15 -2.92 6.71 -2.17
N LYS A 16 -3.69 7.79 -2.33
CA LYS A 16 -3.25 9.00 -3.04
C LYS A 16 -1.99 9.58 -2.44
N TYR A 17 -1.91 9.61 -1.11
CA TYR A 17 -0.74 10.12 -0.42
C TYR A 17 0.49 9.27 -0.73
N SER A 18 0.41 7.95 -0.62
CA SER A 18 1.52 7.02 -0.91
C SER A 18 1.96 7.05 -2.38
N LYS A 19 1.02 7.21 -3.32
CA LYS A 19 1.30 7.31 -4.76
C LYS A 19 1.82 8.68 -5.20
N GLY A 20 1.78 9.68 -4.34
CA GLY A 20 2.12 11.06 -4.69
C GLY A 20 1.08 11.74 -5.58
N TYR A 21 -0.18 11.30 -5.56
CA TYR A 21 -1.30 11.92 -6.27
C TYR A 21 -1.84 13.13 -5.48
N TYR A 22 -0.96 14.10 -5.26
CA TYR A 22 -1.19 15.24 -4.37
C TYR A 22 -2.35 16.14 -4.82
N ASP A 23 -2.51 16.36 -6.12
CA ASP A 23 -3.60 17.17 -6.66
C ASP A 23 -4.97 16.51 -6.40
N ALA A 24 -5.05 15.19 -6.60
CA ALA A 24 -6.25 14.41 -6.30
C ALA A 24 -6.52 14.27 -4.80
N MET A 25 -5.46 14.30 -3.97
CA MET A 25 -5.54 14.27 -2.50
C MET A 25 -6.14 15.57 -1.94
N GLN A 26 -5.91 16.72 -2.60
CA GLN A 26 -6.47 18.00 -2.18
C GLN A 26 -8.00 17.94 -2.05
N ASN A 27 -8.66 17.18 -2.93
CA ASN A 27 -10.11 17.01 -2.93
C ASN A 27 -10.64 16.30 -1.67
N ASN A 28 -9.78 15.66 -0.88
CA ASN A 28 -10.16 15.04 0.39
C ASN A 28 -10.22 16.07 1.55
N PHE A 29 -9.67 17.27 1.38
CA PHE A 29 -9.63 18.32 2.40
C PHE A 29 -10.77 19.33 2.28
N ALA A 30 -11.12 19.94 3.41
CA ALA A 30 -11.93 21.16 3.42
C ALA A 30 -11.06 22.34 2.98
N ASP A 31 -11.66 23.50 2.68
CA ASP A 31 -10.90 24.69 2.23
C ASP A 31 -9.78 25.07 3.20
N THR A 32 -10.02 24.86 4.50
CA THR A 32 -9.01 25.00 5.54
C THR A 32 -8.89 23.73 6.39
N ILE A 33 -7.66 23.42 6.79
CA ILE A 33 -7.33 22.22 7.57
C ILE A 33 -6.27 22.53 8.62
N LYS A 34 -6.37 21.87 9.78
CA LYS A 34 -5.33 21.86 10.80
C LYS A 34 -4.48 20.59 10.69
N LEU A 35 -3.23 20.72 10.21
CA LEU A 35 -2.26 19.63 10.19
C LEU A 35 -1.53 19.48 11.53
N PHE A 36 -0.98 18.29 11.80
CA PHE A 36 -0.23 17.89 12.99
C PHE A 36 0.76 18.94 13.54
N LYS A 37 1.52 19.62 12.66
CA LYS A 37 2.54 20.62 13.03
C LYS A 37 2.09 22.06 12.87
N ALA A 38 0.86 22.29 12.41
CA ALA A 38 0.36 23.64 12.19
C ALA A 38 -0.26 24.17 13.49
N ALA A 39 0.23 25.31 13.97
CA ALA A 39 -0.38 26.01 15.11
C ALA A 39 -1.81 26.50 14.77
N THR A 40 -2.06 26.77 13.49
CA THR A 40 -3.30 27.34 12.96
C THR A 40 -3.85 26.50 11.80
N TYR A 41 -5.08 26.79 11.41
CA TYR A 41 -5.64 26.30 10.15
C TYR A 41 -4.87 26.90 8.97
N ILE A 42 -4.63 26.08 7.95
CA ILE A 42 -3.99 26.46 6.69
C ILE A 42 -4.88 26.06 5.53
N SER A 43 -4.69 26.67 4.36
CA SER A 43 -5.43 26.27 3.16
C SER A 43 -5.11 24.83 2.76
N ALA A 44 -6.07 24.13 2.14
CA ALA A 44 -5.85 22.79 1.60
C ALA A 44 -4.64 22.71 0.64
N PRO A 45 -4.42 23.63 -0.32
CA PRO A 45 -3.22 23.63 -1.15
C PRO A 45 -1.92 23.71 -0.33
N THR A 46 -1.87 24.57 0.69
CA THR A 46 -0.70 24.68 1.57
C THR A 46 -0.47 23.40 2.37
N ALA A 47 -1.54 22.75 2.82
CA ALA A 47 -1.47 21.47 3.52
C ALA A 47 -0.89 20.36 2.65
N VAL A 48 -1.39 20.24 1.40
CA VAL A 48 -0.90 19.29 0.41
C VAL A 48 0.59 19.47 0.12
N GLN A 49 1.07 20.72 -0.05
CA GLN A 49 2.49 20.99 -0.28
C GLN A 49 3.37 20.59 0.91
N LYS A 50 2.92 20.86 2.15
CA LYS A 50 3.63 20.42 3.36
C LYS A 50 3.70 18.90 3.46
N MET A 51 2.58 18.23 3.24
CA MET A 51 2.51 16.77 3.22
C MET A 51 3.40 16.17 2.14
N LYS A 52 3.42 16.74 0.93
CA LYS A 52 4.33 16.35 -0.15
C LYS A 52 5.80 16.45 0.25
N ALA A 53 6.19 17.55 0.90
CA ALA A 53 7.56 17.74 1.37
C ALA A 53 7.96 16.74 2.47
N GLU A 54 7.00 16.33 3.31
CA GLU A 54 7.22 15.33 4.37
C GLU A 54 7.21 13.90 3.83
N ASN A 55 6.46 13.64 2.77
CA ASN A 55 6.36 12.34 2.12
C ASN A 55 7.52 12.10 1.15
N ASN A 56 8.69 11.85 1.75
CA ASN A 56 9.91 11.49 1.04
C ASN A 56 9.97 9.98 0.74
N GLY A 57 9.02 9.51 -0.06
CA GLY A 57 8.86 8.09 -0.44
C GLY A 57 8.38 7.21 0.71
N ILE A 58 7.52 7.77 1.58
CA ILE A 58 6.89 7.04 2.68
C ILE A 58 5.61 6.41 2.16
N VAL A 59 5.46 5.12 2.40
CA VAL A 59 4.24 4.38 2.08
C VAL A 59 3.43 4.21 3.33
N TYR A 60 2.16 4.58 3.26
CA TYR A 60 1.23 4.55 4.39
C TYR A 60 0.29 3.35 4.23
N MET A 61 0.30 2.48 5.22
CA MET A 61 -0.50 1.25 5.21
C MET A 61 -1.50 1.31 6.38
N PRO A 62 -2.74 1.76 6.14
CA PRO A 62 -3.78 1.82 7.16
C PRO A 62 -4.25 0.42 7.57
N ASP A 63 -4.43 0.21 8.88
CA ASP A 63 -4.96 -1.02 9.48
C ASP A 63 -6.48 -0.87 9.69
N LEU A 64 -7.27 -1.25 8.68
CA LEU A 64 -8.73 -1.14 8.70
C LEU A 64 -9.40 -1.78 9.93
N PRO A 65 -9.01 -2.99 10.39
CA PRO A 65 -9.51 -3.54 11.65
C PRO A 65 -9.33 -2.64 12.88
N SER A 66 -8.38 -1.70 12.85
CA SER A 66 -8.15 -0.74 13.94
C SER A 66 -8.95 0.56 13.80
N LEU A 67 -9.66 0.75 12.69
CA LEU A 67 -10.45 1.95 12.43
C LEU A 67 -11.56 2.06 13.48
N LYS A 68 -11.60 3.19 14.17
CA LYS A 68 -12.66 3.59 15.08
C LYS A 68 -13.27 4.88 14.59
N ILE A 69 -14.59 4.95 14.53
CA ILE A 69 -15.32 6.15 14.12
C ILE A 69 -16.28 6.52 15.25
N GLU A 70 -16.17 7.76 15.73
CA GLU A 70 -17.01 8.32 16.78
C GLU A 70 -17.53 9.67 16.28
N GLY A 71 -18.75 9.67 15.73
CA GLY A 71 -19.30 10.84 15.04
C GLY A 71 -18.43 11.24 13.83
N ARG A 72 -17.90 12.47 13.83
CA ARG A 72 -17.03 12.99 12.76
C ARG A 72 -15.53 12.81 13.02
N LEU A 73 -15.17 12.01 14.03
CA LEU A 73 -13.79 11.70 14.38
C LEU A 73 -13.48 10.26 14.00
N ALA A 74 -12.41 10.06 13.25
CA ALA A 74 -11.86 8.75 12.94
C ALA A 74 -10.46 8.61 13.54
N SER A 75 -10.17 7.43 14.08
CA SER A 75 -8.86 7.03 14.57
C SER A 75 -8.44 5.72 13.93
N ILE A 76 -7.23 5.65 13.37
CA ILE A 76 -6.74 4.44 12.70
C ILE A 76 -5.24 4.27 12.94
N LYS A 77 -4.79 3.03 13.14
CA LYS A 77 -3.37 2.70 13.16
C LYS A 77 -2.86 2.67 11.73
N VAL A 78 -1.68 3.24 11.52
CA VAL A 78 -1.04 3.26 10.20
C VAL A 78 0.42 2.89 10.35
N VAL A 79 0.88 1.98 9.49
CA VAL A 79 2.30 1.66 9.38
C VAL A 79 2.90 2.54 8.30
N LYS A 80 3.86 3.38 8.68
CA LYS A 80 4.70 4.12 7.74
C LYS A 80 5.89 3.26 7.35
N HIS A 81 6.05 3.07 6.06
CA HIS A 81 7.16 2.34 5.47
C HIS A 81 8.10 3.30 4.76
N ARG A 82 9.35 3.32 5.18
CA ARG A 82 10.42 4.05 4.49
C ARG A 82 11.60 3.12 4.29
N LYS A 83 11.78 2.63 3.05
CA LYS A 83 12.78 1.58 2.74
C LYS A 83 12.59 0.37 3.68
N GLN A 84 13.58 0.08 4.53
CA GLN A 84 13.54 -1.03 5.50
C GLN A 84 13.03 -0.63 6.89
N GLN A 85 12.76 0.67 7.12
CA GLN A 85 12.28 1.15 8.41
C GLN A 85 10.75 1.16 8.44
N LYS A 86 10.21 0.71 9.58
CA LYS A 86 8.78 0.75 9.88
C LYS A 86 8.55 1.59 11.12
N GLU A 87 7.56 2.45 11.06
CA GLU A 87 7.06 3.23 12.19
C GLU A 87 5.54 3.02 12.29
N LEU A 88 5.06 2.68 13.49
CA LEU A 88 3.64 2.60 13.77
C LEU A 88 3.16 3.93 14.33
N ILE A 89 2.09 4.48 13.74
CA ILE A 89 1.45 5.70 14.22
C ILE A 89 -0.04 5.44 14.49
N LEU A 90 -0.62 6.29 15.34
CA LEU A 90 -2.07 6.50 15.41
C LEU A 90 -2.40 7.79 14.66
N ALA A 91 -3.20 7.70 13.61
CA ALA A 91 -3.73 8.84 12.90
C ALA A 91 -5.13 9.18 13.41
N ASN A 92 -5.37 10.45 13.72
CA ASN A 92 -6.68 10.98 14.08
C ASN A 92 -7.10 11.96 12.99
N ILE A 93 -8.30 11.77 12.47
CA ILE A 93 -8.84 12.48 11.31
C ILE A 93 -10.20 13.02 11.72
N GLN A 94 -10.42 14.32 11.55
CA GLN A 94 -11.72 14.94 11.77
C GLN A 94 -12.32 15.37 10.44
N PHE A 95 -13.61 15.11 10.29
CA PHE A 95 -14.39 15.47 9.11
C PHE A 95 -15.38 16.60 9.40
N ASP A 96 -15.72 17.39 8.39
CA ASP A 96 -16.88 18.30 8.42
C ASP A 96 -18.17 17.59 7.97
N GLU A 97 -19.23 18.37 7.76
CA GLU A 97 -20.54 17.85 7.36
C GLU A 97 -20.57 17.38 5.89
N GLN A 98 -19.62 17.86 5.09
CA GLN A 98 -19.43 17.50 3.69
C GLN A 98 -18.45 16.32 3.53
N ASN A 99 -18.13 15.63 4.63
CA ASN A 99 -17.14 14.57 4.71
C ASN A 99 -15.76 15.01 4.21
N LYS A 100 -15.38 16.28 4.37
CA LYS A 100 -14.02 16.75 4.06
C LYS A 100 -13.16 16.74 5.33
N ILE A 101 -11.88 16.42 5.17
CA ILE A 101 -10.94 16.39 6.28
C ILE A 101 -10.60 17.83 6.70
N VAL A 102 -10.94 18.19 7.94
CA VAL A 102 -10.67 19.50 8.56
C VAL A 102 -9.52 19.46 9.58
N SER A 103 -9.15 18.27 10.06
CA SER A 103 -8.02 18.09 10.95
C SER A 103 -7.34 16.75 10.71
N TYR A 104 -6.01 16.74 10.72
CA TYR A 104 -5.20 15.55 10.54
C TYR A 104 -4.02 15.54 11.52
N LYS A 105 -3.97 14.55 12.40
CA LYS A 105 -2.98 14.44 13.46
C LYS A 105 -2.39 13.03 13.55
N GLU A 106 -1.07 12.92 13.42
CA GLU A 106 -0.34 11.66 13.62
C GLU A 106 0.34 11.64 14.98
N LYS A 107 0.29 10.51 15.69
CA LYS A 107 1.03 10.30 16.93
C LYS A 107 1.89 9.04 16.80
N PRO A 108 3.23 9.14 16.91
CA PRO A 108 4.08 7.96 17.01
C PRO A 108 3.64 7.06 18.16
N LEU A 109 3.50 5.77 17.89
CA LEU A 109 3.24 4.77 18.92
C LEU A 109 4.58 4.11 19.29
N PRO A 110 4.96 4.07 20.59
CA PRO A 110 6.23 3.49 21.00
C PRO A 110 6.33 2.01 20.62
N LYS A 111 7.54 1.58 20.20
CA LYS A 111 7.84 0.17 19.89
C LYS A 111 7.69 -0.77 21.10
N THR A 112 7.57 -0.24 22.32
CA THR A 112 7.65 -0.94 23.61
C THR A 112 6.30 -1.23 24.29
N SER A 113 5.19 -1.26 23.57
CA SER A 113 3.99 -1.91 24.12
C SER A 113 4.14 -3.42 23.92
N PRO A 114 4.17 -4.25 24.98
CA PRO A 114 4.31 -5.70 24.88
C PRO A 114 3.16 -6.20 24.02
N GLN A 115 3.43 -6.47 22.75
CA GLN A 115 2.38 -6.80 21.82
C GLN A 115 1.19 -5.82 21.94
N ALA A 116 1.42 -4.54 21.61
CA ALA A 116 0.54 -3.98 20.59
C ALA A 116 0.80 -4.76 19.29
N LYS A 117 0.54 -6.07 19.32
CA LYS A 117 0.05 -6.81 18.19
C LYS A 117 -1.06 -5.88 17.70
N VAL A 118 -0.82 -5.20 16.58
CA VAL A 118 -1.82 -5.28 15.51
C VAL A 118 -2.26 -6.72 15.60
N THR A 119 -3.46 -6.98 16.14
CA THR A 119 -3.85 -8.33 16.52
C THR A 119 -3.57 -9.16 15.28
N THR A 120 -2.52 -9.96 15.36
CA THR A 120 -1.95 -10.68 14.21
C THR A 120 -2.86 -11.83 13.82
N THR A 121 -4.11 -11.79 14.32
CA THR A 121 -5.19 -12.75 14.14
C THR A 121 -5.67 -12.80 12.71
N ASN A 122 -5.31 -11.84 11.86
CA ASN A 122 -5.65 -11.86 10.43
C ASN A 122 -4.45 -11.53 9.52
N TYR A 123 -3.22 -11.89 9.88
CA TYR A 123 -2.17 -11.95 8.85
C TYR A 123 -2.46 -13.12 7.92
N GLN A 124 -3.26 -12.84 6.90
CA GLN A 124 -3.48 -13.77 5.81
C GLN A 124 -2.14 -13.88 5.08
N LYS A 125 -1.41 -14.97 5.35
CA LYS A 125 -0.35 -15.45 4.46
C LYS A 125 -1.06 -15.90 3.19
N TYR A 126 -1.24 -14.97 2.28
CA TYR A 126 -1.75 -15.30 0.98
C TYR A 126 -0.64 -16.04 0.25
N ASN A 127 -0.89 -17.32 -0.01
CA ASN A 127 -0.11 -18.10 -0.95
C ASN A 127 -0.92 -18.14 -2.23
N GLY A 128 -0.49 -17.45 -3.28
CA GLY A 128 -0.92 -17.83 -4.62
C GLY A 128 -0.01 -18.95 -5.08
N GLU A 129 -0.48 -20.20 -5.14
CA GLU A 129 0.19 -21.28 -5.89
C GLU A 129 -0.65 -21.58 -7.12
N TYR A 130 -0.25 -21.05 -8.27
CA TYR A 130 -0.96 -21.27 -9.52
C TYR A 130 -0.06 -22.04 -10.48
N THR A 131 -0.42 -23.30 -10.74
CA THR A 131 0.31 -24.17 -11.66
C THR A 131 -0.43 -24.25 -13.00
N PHE A 132 0.06 -23.56 -14.04
CA PHE A 132 -0.49 -23.72 -15.39
C PHE A 132 0.37 -24.73 -16.15
N ASN A 133 -0.12 -25.97 -16.25
CA ASN A 133 0.63 -27.12 -16.74
C ASN A 133 1.91 -27.32 -15.89
N LYS A 134 2.74 -28.34 -16.14
CA LYS A 134 3.95 -28.63 -15.32
C LYS A 134 5.03 -27.53 -15.29
N TYR A 135 4.77 -26.32 -15.80
CA TYR A 135 5.78 -25.36 -16.26
C TYR A 135 5.57 -23.89 -15.82
N LYS A 136 4.39 -23.47 -15.36
CA LYS A 136 4.24 -22.12 -14.74
C LYS A 136 3.93 -22.28 -13.26
N SER A 137 4.64 -21.58 -12.39
CA SER A 137 4.31 -21.51 -10.97
C SER A 137 4.52 -20.10 -10.44
N LEU A 138 3.55 -19.63 -9.67
CA LEU A 138 3.69 -18.42 -8.86
C LEU A 138 3.68 -18.86 -7.40
N LYS A 139 4.58 -18.34 -6.58
CA LYS A 139 4.53 -18.40 -5.13
C LYS A 139 4.77 -17.00 -4.61
N ILE A 140 3.76 -16.41 -4.00
CA ILE A 140 3.88 -15.12 -3.33
C ILE A 140 3.61 -15.36 -1.86
N GLN A 141 4.42 -14.75 -1.00
CA GLN A 141 4.21 -14.69 0.43
C GLN A 141 4.37 -13.25 0.87
N TRP A 142 3.35 -12.71 1.52
CA TRP A 142 3.47 -11.43 2.18
C TRP A 142 2.61 -11.39 3.43
N THR A 143 2.89 -10.39 4.25
CA THR A 143 2.07 -9.96 5.35
C THR A 143 1.71 -8.50 5.08
N GLN A 144 0.46 -8.09 5.32
CA GLN A 144 0.09 -6.68 5.15
C GLN A 144 1.02 -5.80 6.02
N GLY A 145 1.65 -4.78 5.44
CA GLY A 145 2.69 -4.03 6.16
C GLY A 145 4.06 -4.70 6.21
N SER A 146 4.36 -5.66 5.33
CA SER A 146 5.68 -6.28 5.20
C SER A 146 6.24 -6.20 3.80
N GLU A 147 7.53 -6.47 3.69
CA GLU A 147 8.16 -6.85 2.42
C GLU A 147 7.44 -8.09 1.88
N LEU A 148 7.15 -8.08 0.59
CA LEU A 148 6.61 -9.22 -0.15
C LEU A 148 7.78 -10.05 -0.64
N THR A 149 7.73 -11.36 -0.43
CA THR A 149 8.65 -12.32 -1.03
C THR A 149 7.94 -13.07 -2.14
N TYR A 150 8.61 -13.27 -3.28
CA TYR A 150 8.07 -14.02 -4.40
C TYR A 150 9.09 -15.00 -4.97
N ASP A 151 8.57 -16.10 -5.49
CA ASP A 151 9.25 -17.02 -6.41
C ASP A 151 8.29 -17.28 -7.58
N VAL A 152 8.68 -16.84 -8.76
CA VAL A 152 7.91 -16.89 -9.99
C VAL A 152 8.69 -17.73 -10.99
N THR A 153 8.08 -18.77 -11.54
CA THR A 153 8.61 -19.53 -12.67
C THR A 153 7.65 -19.40 -13.84
N LEU A 154 8.14 -18.85 -14.95
CA LEU A 154 7.46 -18.84 -16.23
C LEU A 154 8.21 -19.81 -17.14
N ALA A 155 7.62 -20.95 -17.51
CA ALA A 155 8.09 -21.74 -18.65
C ALA A 155 6.96 -21.89 -19.67
N VAL A 156 7.04 -21.13 -20.76
CA VAL A 156 6.36 -21.37 -22.04
C VAL A 156 7.40 -21.93 -23.04
N PRO A 157 6.98 -22.61 -24.13
CA PRO A 157 7.91 -23.31 -25.03
C PRO A 157 9.15 -22.52 -25.47
N ASP A 158 9.00 -21.19 -25.65
CA ASP A 158 10.10 -20.29 -26.05
C ASP A 158 10.51 -19.30 -24.95
N CYS A 159 10.06 -19.50 -23.71
CA CYS A 159 10.38 -18.60 -22.61
C CYS A 159 10.39 -19.28 -21.25
N VAL A 160 11.60 -19.56 -20.77
CA VAL A 160 11.84 -20.08 -19.43
C VAL A 160 12.57 -19.02 -18.62
N GLY A 161 11.94 -18.53 -17.55
CA GLY A 161 12.49 -17.54 -16.64
C GLY A 161 12.05 -17.82 -15.21
N LYS A 162 12.99 -17.80 -14.29
CA LYS A 162 12.73 -17.88 -12.85
C LYS A 162 13.11 -16.54 -12.21
N PHE A 163 12.15 -15.93 -11.51
CA PHE A 163 12.32 -14.67 -10.81
C PHE A 163 11.96 -14.85 -9.35
N ASN A 164 12.93 -14.69 -8.46
CA ASN A 164 12.71 -14.71 -7.05
C ASN A 164 13.28 -13.46 -6.40
N GLY A 165 12.63 -12.97 -5.35
CA GLY A 165 13.14 -11.81 -4.66
C GLY A 165 12.14 -11.18 -3.73
N LYS A 166 12.42 -9.90 -3.47
CA LYS A 166 11.68 -9.05 -2.54
C LYS A 166 11.02 -7.91 -3.30
N ALA A 167 9.78 -7.62 -2.95
CA ALA A 167 9.05 -6.47 -3.41
C ALA A 167 8.58 -5.64 -2.21
N PHE A 168 8.50 -4.34 -2.44
CA PHE A 168 8.07 -3.38 -1.43
C PHE A 168 6.78 -2.75 -1.91
N PHE A 169 5.81 -2.67 -1.01
CA PHE A 169 4.59 -1.93 -1.24
C PHE A 169 4.94 -0.47 -1.55
N THR A 170 4.47 0.01 -2.70
CA THR A 170 4.47 1.43 -3.07
C THR A 170 3.19 2.13 -2.61
N ASP A 171 2.18 1.35 -2.25
CA ASP A 171 0.90 1.76 -1.67
C ASP A 171 0.22 0.53 -1.05
N GLN A 172 -1.02 0.65 -0.60
CA GLN A 172 -1.75 -0.44 0.06
C GLN A 172 -2.07 -1.66 -0.84
N TYR A 173 -2.05 -1.51 -2.16
CA TYR A 173 -2.40 -2.55 -3.13
C TYR A 173 -1.27 -2.91 -4.07
N THR A 174 -0.31 -2.03 -4.34
CA THR A 174 0.79 -2.34 -5.28
C THR A 174 2.10 -2.57 -4.54
N ALA A 175 2.78 -3.67 -4.84
CA ALA A 175 4.18 -3.90 -4.48
C ALA A 175 5.05 -4.01 -5.72
N ILE A 176 6.26 -3.46 -5.67
CA ILE A 176 7.21 -3.48 -6.79
C ILE A 176 8.51 -4.14 -6.34
N SER A 177 9.00 -5.09 -7.14
CA SER A 177 10.27 -5.75 -6.86
C SER A 177 11.43 -4.77 -7.00
N ASN A 178 12.33 -4.82 -6.03
CA ASN A 178 13.54 -4.01 -6.03
C ASN A 178 14.73 -4.95 -6.23
N GLN A 179 14.78 -5.63 -7.36
CA GLN A 179 16.03 -6.23 -7.80
C GLN A 179 16.89 -5.09 -8.36
N GLY A 180 18.14 -4.99 -7.91
CA GLY A 180 19.09 -3.93 -8.28
C GLY A 180 19.58 -3.99 -9.74
N GLY A 181 18.67 -4.23 -10.70
CA GLY A 181 18.95 -4.31 -12.13
C GLY A 181 17.75 -3.84 -12.97
N ASN A 182 17.82 -4.06 -14.29
CA ASN A 182 16.81 -3.61 -15.26
C ASN A 182 15.47 -4.38 -15.19
N CYS A 183 15.31 -5.31 -14.24
CA CYS A 183 14.11 -6.14 -14.07
C CYS A 183 13.27 -5.67 -12.88
N LYS A 184 12.00 -5.35 -13.13
CA LYS A 184 11.04 -4.99 -12.09
C LYS A 184 9.72 -5.69 -12.34
N ILE A 185 9.19 -6.31 -11.30
CA ILE A 185 7.92 -7.03 -11.29
C ILE A 185 6.99 -6.27 -10.34
N ALA A 186 5.82 -5.87 -10.84
CA ALA A 186 4.76 -5.28 -10.04
C ALA A 186 3.71 -6.34 -9.68
N PHE A 187 3.22 -6.26 -8.46
CA PHE A 187 2.17 -7.09 -7.88
C PHE A 187 1.04 -6.15 -7.47
N ASP A 188 -0.14 -6.32 -8.02
CA ASP A 188 -1.32 -5.50 -7.75
C ASP A 188 -2.41 -6.36 -7.10
N PHE A 189 -2.78 -5.97 -5.88
CA PHE A 189 -3.74 -6.62 -4.99
C PHE A 189 -5.05 -5.82 -4.88
N SER A 190 -5.33 -4.92 -5.83
CA SER A 190 -6.55 -4.10 -5.85
C SER A 190 -7.84 -4.90 -5.93
N THR A 191 -7.77 -6.13 -6.47
CA THR A 191 -8.91 -7.05 -6.54
C THR A 191 -8.85 -8.06 -5.42
N ALA A 192 -9.91 -8.13 -4.61
CA ALA A 192 -9.99 -9.03 -3.46
C ALA A 192 -9.81 -10.49 -3.89
N GLY A 193 -8.88 -11.19 -3.22
CA GLY A 193 -8.59 -12.61 -3.51
C GLY A 193 -7.81 -12.85 -4.81
N GLN A 194 -7.32 -11.80 -5.47
CA GLN A 194 -6.50 -11.90 -6.67
C GLN A 194 -5.23 -11.06 -6.56
N VAL A 195 -4.23 -11.47 -7.34
CA VAL A 195 -3.04 -10.68 -7.59
C VAL A 195 -2.80 -10.62 -9.08
N LYS A 196 -2.68 -9.40 -9.61
CA LYS A 196 -2.16 -9.18 -10.95
C LYS A 196 -0.66 -9.00 -10.87
N VAL A 197 0.09 -9.77 -11.65
CA VAL A 197 1.54 -9.68 -11.67
C VAL A 197 2.00 -9.30 -13.06
N SER A 198 2.81 -8.24 -13.15
CA SER A 198 3.26 -7.68 -14.42
C SER A 198 4.75 -7.30 -14.39
N GLU A 199 5.46 -7.55 -15.48
CA GLU A 199 6.77 -6.95 -15.74
C GLU A 199 6.62 -5.46 -16.05
N THR A 200 7.23 -4.60 -15.23
CA THR A 200 7.25 -3.14 -15.45
C THR A 200 8.51 -2.69 -16.20
N THR A 201 9.59 -3.44 -16.10
CA THR A 201 10.78 -3.28 -16.94
C THR A 201 11.23 -4.65 -17.45
N ASN A 202 11.73 -4.68 -18.68
CA ASN A 202 11.99 -5.93 -19.38
C ASN A 202 13.11 -6.70 -18.68
N CYS A 203 12.75 -7.83 -18.08
CA CYS A 203 13.62 -8.58 -17.17
C CYS A 203 14.70 -9.44 -17.85
N ARG A 204 14.99 -9.26 -19.15
CA ARG A 204 15.60 -10.31 -19.98
C ARG A 204 16.75 -9.87 -20.89
N THR A 205 17.68 -10.80 -21.07
CA THR A 205 18.80 -10.78 -22.03
C THR A 205 19.01 -12.20 -22.61
N PRO A 206 19.11 -12.41 -23.95
CA PRO A 206 18.90 -11.45 -25.04
C PRO A 206 17.41 -11.25 -25.37
N GLN A 207 17.10 -10.19 -26.12
CA GLN A 207 15.75 -9.69 -26.46
C GLN A 207 14.98 -10.59 -27.46
N THR A 208 14.93 -11.91 -27.25
CA THR A 208 14.14 -12.79 -28.12
C THR A 208 12.66 -12.77 -27.72
N LYS A 209 11.86 -12.21 -28.66
CA LYS A 209 10.40 -12.29 -28.92
C LYS A 209 9.42 -12.57 -27.74
N ASN A 210 8.55 -11.58 -27.51
CA ASN A 210 7.14 -11.67 -27.07
C ASN A 210 6.73 -12.40 -25.80
N CYS A 211 7.61 -12.90 -24.95
CA CYS A 211 7.13 -13.28 -23.62
C CYS A 211 6.97 -12.04 -22.73
N LYS A 212 5.92 -12.00 -21.91
CA LYS A 212 5.77 -11.06 -20.80
C LYS A 212 5.26 -11.86 -19.61
N PHE A 213 5.76 -11.56 -18.42
CA PHE A 213 5.07 -11.98 -17.22
C PHE A 213 3.92 -11.01 -17.02
N ASP A 214 2.74 -11.37 -17.49
CA ASP A 214 1.49 -10.64 -17.26
C ASP A 214 0.40 -11.69 -17.01
N GLY A 215 -0.33 -11.54 -15.91
CA GLY A 215 -1.38 -12.47 -15.55
C GLY A 215 -2.07 -12.09 -14.24
N GLU A 216 -3.30 -12.56 -14.12
CA GLU A 216 -4.12 -12.43 -12.92
C GLU A 216 -4.23 -13.81 -12.27
N TYR A 217 -3.96 -13.86 -10.98
CA TYR A 217 -3.81 -15.11 -10.23
C TYR A 217 -4.69 -15.06 -8.99
N ASN A 218 -5.48 -16.11 -8.78
CA ASN A 218 -6.26 -16.25 -7.55
C ASN A 218 -5.32 -16.56 -6.38
N LEU A 219 -5.55 -15.89 -5.26
CA LEU A 219 -4.82 -16.08 -4.02
C LEU A 219 -5.56 -17.10 -3.15
N THR A 220 -4.86 -18.14 -2.74
CA THR A 220 -5.35 -19.06 -1.72
C THR A 220 -4.87 -18.61 -0.34
N LYS A 221 -5.72 -18.80 0.67
CA LYS A 221 -5.40 -18.49 2.07
C LYS A 221 -4.60 -19.61 2.71
#